data_AF-A0A1S6R4V2-F1
#
_entry.id   AF-A0A1S6R4V2-F1
#
_cell.length_a   1.000
_cell.length_b   1.000
_cell.length_c   1.000
_cell.angle_alpha   90.00
_cell.angle_beta   90.00
_cell.angle_gamma   90.00
#
_symmetry.space_group_name_H-M   'P 1'
#
loop_
_entity.id
_entity.type
_entity.pdbx_description
1 polymer ?
#
loop_
_entity_poly.entity_id
_entity_poly.type
_entity_poly.pdbx_seq_one_letter_code
_entity_poly.pdbx_strand_id
1 'polypeptide(L)'
;IRFEPGDTKTVTLVEIGGKKEIHGGSFMANGKVDLNRADEIIERLQKAGFANTPEPAGDMAHIEPHSMDREAYMRMFGATTGDLIRLGSTDLWVKVERDLTSFGDECTFGGGKTLREGMGQASGRCSDEVLDTVITNALIIDWTGIYVADIGIKEGNIVGIGKAGNPDIMEGVSPNMIVGAGTDVISGERNIITAGGVDTHIHFIAPEQVDEALASGITTMLGGGTGPSTGT
;
A
#
# COMPACT_ATOMS: atom_id res chain seq x y z
N ILE A 1 -15.12 -4.22 11.29
CA ILE A 1 -16.07 -4.83 12.26
C ILE A 1 -17.44 -4.19 12.03
N ARG A 2 -18.52 -4.99 11.99
CA ARG A 2 -19.88 -4.49 11.76
C ARG A 2 -20.70 -4.61 13.05
N PHE A 3 -21.41 -3.55 13.39
CA PHE A 3 -22.35 -3.51 14.52
C PHE A 3 -23.74 -3.29 13.95
N GLU A 4 -24.64 -4.27 14.10
CA GLU A 4 -26.06 -4.04 13.81
C GLU A 4 -26.71 -3.20 14.92
N PRO A 5 -27.86 -2.56 14.68
CA PRO A 5 -28.58 -1.84 15.72
C PRO A 5 -28.86 -2.73 16.94
N GLY A 6 -28.26 -2.37 18.09
CA GLY A 6 -28.38 -3.11 19.35
C GLY A 6 -27.28 -4.15 19.61
N ASP A 7 -26.40 -4.41 18.65
CA ASP A 7 -25.26 -5.32 18.86
C ASP A 7 -24.28 -4.76 19.89
N THR A 8 -23.76 -5.64 20.75
CA THR A 8 -22.58 -5.39 21.59
C THR A 8 -21.51 -6.42 21.23
N LYS A 9 -20.29 -5.96 20.97
CA LYS A 9 -19.14 -6.81 20.61
C LYS A 9 -17.89 -6.31 21.32
N THR A 10 -17.11 -7.23 21.86
CA THR A 10 -15.76 -6.95 22.36
C THR A 10 -14.81 -6.82 21.16
N VAL A 11 -13.98 -5.78 21.16
CA VAL A 11 -12.99 -5.53 20.11
C VAL A 11 -11.62 -5.37 20.72
N THR A 12 -10.62 -6.01 20.12
CA THR A 12 -9.21 -5.77 20.49
C THR A 12 -8.71 -4.57 19.71
N LEU A 13 -8.12 -3.61 20.41
CA LEU A 13 -7.48 -2.43 19.83
C LEU A 13 -5.97 -2.51 20.05
N VAL A 14 -5.21 -1.91 19.13
CA VAL A 14 -3.77 -1.75 19.24
C VAL A 14 -3.42 -0.28 19.19
N GLU A 15 -2.30 0.09 19.79
CA GLU A 15 -1.77 1.44 19.69
C GLU A 15 -1.31 1.71 18.25
N ILE A 16 -1.52 2.94 17.75
CA ILE A 16 -0.96 3.36 16.48
C ILE A 16 0.58 3.38 16.53
N GLY A 17 1.22 3.07 15.41
CA GLY A 17 2.67 3.12 15.25
C GLY A 17 3.18 4.52 14.85
N GLY A 18 4.37 4.55 14.27
CA GLY A 18 4.96 5.76 13.69
C GLY A 18 5.16 6.87 14.73
N LYS A 19 4.85 8.12 14.35
CA LYS A 19 4.99 9.29 15.22
C LYS A 19 3.91 9.39 16.30
N LYS A 20 2.89 8.54 16.22
CA LYS A 20 1.72 8.55 17.10
C LYS A 20 1.00 9.90 17.08
N GLU A 21 0.61 10.33 15.90
CA GLU A 21 -0.18 11.56 15.71
C GLU A 21 -1.54 11.25 15.11
N ILE A 22 -2.60 11.71 15.77
CA ILE A 22 -3.98 11.53 15.35
C ILE A 22 -4.39 12.73 14.48
N HIS A 23 -4.95 12.44 13.31
CA HIS A 23 -5.53 13.45 12.41
C HIS A 23 -6.88 12.96 11.87
N GLY A 24 -7.73 13.90 11.46
CA GLY A 24 -9.00 13.59 10.79
C GLY A 24 -10.15 13.16 11.70
N GLY A 25 -11.07 12.37 11.13
CA GLY A 25 -12.26 11.87 11.83
C GLY A 25 -13.20 12.99 12.28
N SER A 26 -13.55 13.02 13.58
CA SER A 26 -14.37 14.08 14.17
C SER A 26 -13.56 15.30 14.64
N PHE A 27 -12.25 15.32 14.41
CA PHE A 27 -11.31 16.36 14.87
C PHE A 27 -11.20 16.52 16.39
N MET A 28 -11.77 15.59 17.16
CA MET A 28 -11.84 15.70 18.62
C MET A 28 -10.55 15.34 19.35
N ALA A 29 -9.73 14.48 18.76
CA ALA A 29 -8.52 13.94 19.36
C ALA A 29 -7.24 14.31 18.59
N ASN A 30 -7.30 15.30 17.69
CA ASN A 30 -6.15 15.63 16.83
C ASN A 30 -4.90 16.01 17.63
N GLY A 31 -3.75 15.68 17.04
CA GLY A 31 -2.43 15.94 17.57
C GLY A 31 -1.75 14.68 18.12
N LYS A 32 -0.61 14.90 18.78
CA LYS A 32 0.20 13.82 19.34
C LYS A 32 -0.55 13.04 20.41
N VAL A 33 -0.41 11.72 20.39
CA VAL A 33 -0.90 10.83 21.45
C VAL A 33 -0.17 11.18 22.75
N ASP A 34 -0.95 11.67 23.71
CA ASP A 34 -0.51 12.02 25.05
C ASP A 34 -1.64 11.72 26.03
N LEU A 35 -1.42 10.76 26.93
CA LEU A 35 -2.42 10.28 27.88
C LEU A 35 -2.84 11.36 28.88
N ASN A 36 -2.02 12.39 29.09
CA ASN A 36 -2.39 13.51 29.96
C ASN A 36 -3.57 14.34 29.40
N ARG A 37 -3.85 14.21 28.11
CA ARG A 37 -4.97 14.89 27.43
C ARG A 37 -6.23 14.02 27.36
N ALA A 38 -6.19 12.77 27.84
CA ALA A 38 -7.28 11.83 27.67
C ALA A 38 -8.59 12.33 28.30
N ASP A 39 -8.54 12.83 29.54
CA ASP A 39 -9.71 13.34 30.25
C ASP A 39 -10.34 14.55 29.54
N GLU A 40 -9.51 15.49 29.05
CA GLU A 40 -9.96 16.64 28.27
C GLU A 40 -10.68 16.20 26.98
N ILE A 41 -10.10 15.23 26.26
CA ILE A 41 -10.68 14.69 25.02
C ILE A 41 -12.01 14.00 25.31
N ILE A 42 -12.10 13.21 26.38
CA ILE A 42 -13.34 12.54 26.80
C ILE A 42 -14.42 13.58 27.15
N GLU A 43 -14.08 14.62 27.90
CA GLU A 43 -15.02 15.69 28.25
C GLU A 43 -15.55 16.39 26.99
N ARG A 44 -14.68 16.68 26.03
CA ARG A 44 -15.06 17.27 24.73
C ARG A 44 -15.97 16.35 23.93
N LEU A 45 -15.68 15.05 23.88
CA LEU A 45 -16.50 14.04 23.21
C LEU A 45 -17.91 13.98 23.84
N GLN A 46 -18.00 13.91 25.17
CA GLN A 46 -19.27 13.89 25.89
C GLN A 46 -20.08 15.18 25.66
N LYS A 47 -19.44 16.36 25.68
CA LYS A 47 -20.09 17.64 25.34
C LYS A 47 -20.66 17.67 23.93
N ALA A 48 -20.05 16.96 22.99
CA ALA A 48 -20.55 16.82 21.62
C ALA A 48 -21.55 15.67 21.43
N GLY A 49 -21.94 14.97 22.51
CA GLY A 49 -22.95 13.92 22.48
C GLY A 49 -22.42 12.53 22.12
N PHE A 50 -21.11 12.30 22.12
CA PHE A 50 -20.56 10.96 21.98
C PHE A 50 -20.76 10.16 23.28
N ALA A 51 -21.27 8.94 23.14
CA ALA A 51 -21.46 8.04 24.27
C ALA A 51 -20.11 7.55 24.81
N ASN A 52 -19.99 7.51 26.13
CA ASN A 52 -18.83 6.95 26.83
C ASN A 52 -19.31 6.26 28.11
N THR A 53 -18.93 4.99 28.27
CA THR A 53 -19.15 4.22 29.49
C THR A 53 -17.79 3.68 29.92
N PRO A 54 -17.25 4.10 31.08
CA PRO A 54 -15.99 3.57 31.57
C PRO A 54 -16.07 2.05 31.76
N GLU A 55 -15.13 1.34 31.15
CA GLU A 55 -14.98 -0.10 31.31
C GLU A 55 -13.70 -0.37 32.11
N PRO A 56 -13.71 -1.29 33.09
CA PRO A 56 -12.49 -1.68 33.78
C PRO A 56 -11.43 -2.16 32.78
N ALA A 57 -10.17 -1.84 33.03
CA ALA A 57 -9.07 -2.28 32.18
C ALA A 57 -9.13 -3.81 32.00
N GLY A 58 -9.25 -4.27 30.75
CA GLY A 58 -9.18 -5.68 30.43
C GLY A 58 -7.82 -6.25 30.86
N ASP A 59 -7.81 -7.52 31.28
CA ASP A 59 -6.56 -8.18 31.62
C ASP A 59 -5.73 -8.39 30.34
N MET A 60 -4.65 -7.61 30.22
CA MET A 60 -3.70 -7.71 29.12
C MET A 60 -3.12 -9.12 28.98
N ALA A 61 -3.10 -9.92 30.04
CA ALA A 61 -2.64 -11.32 30.01
C ALA A 61 -3.56 -12.26 29.20
N HIS A 62 -4.73 -11.79 28.75
CA HIS A 62 -5.69 -12.56 27.97
C HIS A 62 -5.91 -12.03 26.54
N ILE A 63 -5.10 -11.06 26.10
CA ILE A 63 -5.17 -10.52 24.74
C ILE A 63 -4.07 -11.15 23.90
N GLU A 64 -4.45 -12.07 23.02
CA GLU A 64 -3.54 -12.65 22.03
C GLU A 64 -3.46 -11.75 20.78
N PRO A 65 -2.29 -11.65 20.12
CA PRO A 65 -2.16 -10.99 18.83
C PRO A 65 -3.13 -11.60 17.81
N HIS A 66 -3.69 -10.75 16.95
CA HIS A 66 -4.49 -11.26 15.83
C HIS A 66 -3.57 -12.02 14.87
N SER A 67 -3.94 -13.27 14.59
CA SER A 67 -3.29 -14.09 13.56
C SER A 67 -4.23 -14.29 12.38
N MET A 68 -3.65 -14.38 11.19
CA MET A 68 -4.36 -14.61 9.95
C MET A 68 -3.80 -15.85 9.27
N ASP A 69 -4.68 -16.67 8.70
CA ASP A 69 -4.24 -17.78 7.87
C ASP A 69 -3.55 -17.25 6.59
N ARG A 70 -2.53 -17.97 6.14
CA ARG A 70 -1.70 -17.55 5.01
C ARG A 70 -2.48 -17.48 3.70
N GLU A 71 -3.46 -18.36 3.50
CA GLU A 71 -4.34 -18.31 2.33
C GLU A 71 -5.25 -17.08 2.37
N ALA A 72 -5.78 -16.74 3.55
CA ALA A 72 -6.59 -15.54 3.74
C ALA A 72 -5.76 -14.27 3.48
N TYR A 73 -4.54 -14.21 3.99
CA TYR A 73 -3.60 -13.13 3.71
C TYR A 73 -3.36 -12.97 2.21
N MET A 74 -3.04 -14.06 1.51
CA MET A 74 -2.74 -14.04 0.08
C MET A 74 -3.93 -13.60 -0.77
N ARG A 75 -5.16 -13.92 -0.37
CA ARG A 75 -6.38 -13.45 -1.04
C ARG A 75 -6.61 -11.96 -0.89
N MET A 76 -6.16 -11.36 0.22
CA MET A 76 -6.37 -9.95 0.55
C MET A 76 -5.25 -9.06 0.02
N PHE A 77 -4.00 -9.43 0.27
CA PHE A 77 -2.82 -8.57 0.06
C PHE A 77 -1.86 -9.13 -1.00
N GLY A 78 -2.01 -10.39 -1.39
CA GLY A 78 -1.07 -11.07 -2.28
C GLY A 78 -0.03 -11.90 -1.53
N ALA A 79 0.90 -12.49 -2.27
CA ALA A 79 1.93 -13.35 -1.70
C ALA A 79 2.84 -12.59 -0.72
N THR A 80 3.48 -13.29 0.21
CA THR A 80 4.51 -12.75 1.10
C THR A 80 5.71 -13.71 1.17
N THR A 81 6.73 -13.36 1.95
CA THR A 81 8.02 -14.06 2.04
C THR A 81 7.86 -15.58 2.17
N GLY A 82 8.45 -16.33 1.24
CA GLY A 82 8.44 -17.79 1.20
C GLY A 82 7.29 -18.42 0.41
N ASP A 83 6.31 -17.64 -0.04
CA ASP A 83 5.27 -18.14 -0.94
C ASP A 83 5.84 -18.46 -2.31
N LEU A 84 5.23 -19.44 -2.99
CA LEU A 84 5.60 -19.87 -4.33
C LEU A 84 4.50 -19.48 -5.32
N ILE A 85 4.90 -18.80 -6.40
CA ILE A 85 4.00 -18.36 -7.46
C ILE A 85 4.42 -19.02 -8.77
N ARG A 86 3.47 -19.68 -9.43
CA ARG A 86 3.68 -20.24 -10.77
C ARG A 86 3.58 -19.14 -11.82
N LEU A 87 4.55 -19.08 -12.73
CA LEU A 87 4.54 -18.09 -13.81
C LEU A 87 3.66 -18.57 -14.96
N GLY A 88 2.40 -18.13 -14.97
CA GLY A 88 1.42 -18.50 -15.98
C GLY A 88 1.21 -20.02 -16.05
N SER A 89 1.19 -20.55 -17.27
CA SER A 89 1.07 -22.00 -17.54
C SER A 89 2.43 -22.72 -17.64
N THR A 90 3.55 -22.05 -17.35
CA THR A 90 4.89 -22.65 -17.42
C THR A 90 5.17 -23.58 -16.24
N ASP A 91 6.29 -24.32 -16.24
CA ASP A 91 6.73 -25.10 -15.07
C ASP A 91 7.63 -24.29 -14.12
N LEU A 92 7.72 -22.97 -14.32
CA LEU A 92 8.52 -22.08 -13.49
C LEU A 92 7.73 -21.65 -12.25
N TRP A 93 8.39 -21.80 -11.09
CA TRP A 93 7.90 -21.35 -9.80
C TRP A 93 8.90 -20.37 -9.20
N VAL A 94 8.43 -19.18 -8.87
CA VAL A 94 9.23 -18.16 -8.19
C VAL A 94 8.89 -18.14 -6.71
N LYS A 95 9.90 -17.90 -5.86
CA LYS A 95 9.72 -17.78 -4.42
C LYS A 95 9.90 -16.33 -4.02
N VAL A 96 8.97 -15.80 -3.22
CA VAL A 96 9.14 -14.47 -2.61
C VAL A 96 10.32 -14.52 -1.62
N GLU A 97 11.35 -13.74 -1.89
CA GLU A 97 12.60 -13.74 -1.12
C GLU A 97 12.51 -12.89 0.14
N ARG A 98 11.76 -11.78 0.06
CA ARG A 98 11.52 -10.83 1.14
C ARG A 98 10.23 -10.06 0.91
N ASP A 99 9.69 -9.52 1.98
CA ASP A 99 8.55 -8.62 1.99
C ASP A 99 9.00 -7.34 2.68
N LEU A 100 8.90 -6.22 1.96
CA LEU A 100 9.28 -4.89 2.45
C LEU A 100 8.09 -4.14 3.05
N THR A 101 6.91 -4.77 3.11
CA THR A 101 5.72 -4.23 3.78
C THR A 101 5.71 -4.61 5.27
N SER A 102 4.58 -4.40 5.95
CA SER A 102 4.47 -4.64 7.39
C SER A 102 3.10 -5.23 7.71
N PHE A 103 3.11 -6.38 8.38
CA PHE A 103 1.88 -7.13 8.65
C PHE A 103 0.91 -6.34 9.53
N GLY A 104 -0.31 -6.17 9.05
CA GLY A 104 -1.38 -5.40 9.70
C GLY A 104 -1.44 -3.92 9.29
N ASP A 105 -0.40 -3.41 8.64
CA ASP A 105 -0.30 -2.03 8.13
C ASP A 105 -0.25 -1.98 6.59
N GLU A 106 -0.74 -3.01 5.91
CA GLU A 106 -0.78 -3.09 4.45
C GLU A 106 -1.57 -1.92 3.86
N CYS A 107 -1.01 -1.29 2.83
CA CYS A 107 -1.67 -0.21 2.12
C CYS A 107 -2.77 -0.80 1.24
N THR A 108 -4.03 -0.66 1.63
CA THR A 108 -5.17 -1.07 0.79
C THR A 108 -6.15 0.08 0.58
N PHE A 109 -6.60 0.24 -0.65
CA PHE A 109 -7.54 1.29 -1.05
C PHE A 109 -8.96 0.76 -1.26
N GLY A 110 -9.95 1.53 -0.80
CA GLY A 110 -11.37 1.21 -0.93
C GLY A 110 -12.21 1.63 0.28
N GLY A 111 -13.52 1.45 0.17
CA GLY A 111 -14.46 1.81 1.24
C GLY A 111 -14.14 1.07 2.55
N GLY A 112 -13.86 1.84 3.60
CA GLY A 112 -13.54 1.29 4.94
C GLY A 112 -12.15 0.64 5.06
N LYS A 113 -11.25 0.84 4.09
CA LYS A 113 -9.88 0.29 4.11
C LYS A 113 -8.85 1.27 4.69
N THR A 114 -7.57 0.91 4.56
CA THR A 114 -6.41 1.57 5.17
C THR A 114 -6.14 2.96 4.62
N LEU A 115 -6.08 3.13 3.30
CA LEU A 115 -5.73 4.39 2.65
C LEU A 115 -6.91 5.37 2.63
N ARG A 116 -7.12 6.01 3.78
CA ARG A 116 -8.09 7.09 4.00
C ARG A 116 -7.47 8.18 4.85
N GLU A 117 -8.02 9.39 4.74
CA GLU A 117 -7.53 10.59 5.45
C GLU A 117 -7.33 10.33 6.95
N GLY A 118 -6.19 10.78 7.47
CA GLY A 118 -5.77 10.59 8.86
C GLY A 118 -5.36 9.15 9.23
N MET A 119 -5.61 8.19 8.35
CA MET A 119 -5.26 6.77 8.52
C MET A 119 -3.99 6.47 7.71
N GLY A 120 -4.02 5.53 6.76
CA GLY A 120 -2.89 5.25 5.87
C GLY A 120 -2.60 6.35 4.85
N GLN A 121 -3.52 7.31 4.67
CA GLN A 121 -3.28 8.54 3.90
C GLN A 121 -2.98 9.69 4.87
N ALA A 122 -1.75 10.19 4.83
CA ALA A 122 -1.27 11.27 5.68
C ALA A 122 -2.03 12.58 5.42
N SER A 123 -2.34 13.29 6.51
CA SER A 123 -3.05 14.56 6.49
C SER A 123 -2.10 15.73 6.67
N GLY A 124 -2.49 16.89 6.12
CA GLY A 124 -1.72 18.13 6.28
C GLY A 124 -0.30 18.08 5.70
N ARG A 125 -0.12 17.36 4.59
CA ARG A 125 1.13 17.32 3.82
C ARG A 125 1.00 18.11 2.53
N CYS A 126 2.07 18.80 2.16
CA CYS A 126 2.17 19.49 0.89
C CYS A 126 2.37 18.50 -0.26
N SER A 127 2.08 18.93 -1.49
CA SER A 127 2.13 18.07 -2.68
C SER A 127 3.54 17.54 -2.98
N ASP A 128 4.58 18.27 -2.61
CA ASP A 128 5.99 17.90 -2.78
C ASP A 128 6.45 16.83 -1.77
N GLU A 129 5.75 16.69 -0.64
CA GLU A 129 6.07 15.69 0.38
C GLU A 129 5.45 14.31 0.11
N VAL A 130 4.46 14.24 -0.80
CA VAL A 130 3.64 13.04 -1.03
C VAL A 130 3.84 12.51 -2.44
N LEU A 131 3.61 11.21 -2.60
CA LEU A 131 3.65 10.54 -3.91
C LEU A 131 2.58 11.09 -4.85
N ASP A 132 2.83 11.06 -6.16
CA ASP A 132 1.78 11.29 -7.16
C ASP A 132 0.95 10.02 -7.35
N THR A 133 1.61 8.86 -7.32
CA THR A 133 0.94 7.56 -7.40
C THR A 133 1.68 6.55 -6.54
N VAL A 134 0.94 5.66 -5.90
CA VAL A 134 1.50 4.48 -5.22
C VAL A 134 0.92 3.21 -5.83
N ILE A 135 1.78 2.24 -6.12
CA ILE A 135 1.37 0.87 -6.45
C ILE A 135 1.51 0.02 -5.19
N THR A 136 0.39 -0.49 -4.66
CA THR A 136 0.37 -1.14 -3.34
C THR A 136 0.58 -2.65 -3.40
N ASN A 137 1.29 -3.22 -2.43
CA ASN A 137 1.46 -4.68 -2.26
C ASN A 137 1.90 -5.41 -3.55
N ALA A 138 2.81 -4.82 -4.31
CA ALA A 138 3.28 -5.35 -5.58
C ALA A 138 4.24 -6.53 -5.37
N LEU A 139 3.97 -7.66 -6.04
CA LEU A 139 4.98 -8.71 -6.21
C LEU A 139 5.91 -8.31 -7.36
N ILE A 140 7.10 -7.85 -7.02
CA ILE A 140 8.11 -7.40 -7.98
C ILE A 140 8.95 -8.60 -8.41
N ILE A 141 9.06 -8.81 -9.71
CA ILE A 141 10.04 -9.70 -10.31
C ILE A 141 11.00 -8.86 -11.14
N ASP A 142 12.23 -8.78 -10.67
CA ASP A 142 13.31 -8.05 -11.32
C ASP A 142 14.61 -8.85 -11.23
N TRP A 143 15.60 -8.50 -12.05
CA TRP A 143 16.93 -9.11 -11.97
C TRP A 143 17.60 -8.87 -10.60
N THR A 144 17.20 -7.83 -9.87
CA THR A 144 17.67 -7.54 -8.49
C THR A 144 17.02 -8.41 -7.41
N GLY A 145 15.99 -9.19 -7.74
CA GLY A 145 15.34 -10.13 -6.83
C GLY A 145 13.83 -10.25 -7.02
N ILE A 146 13.22 -11.10 -6.20
CA ILE A 146 11.78 -11.39 -6.22
C ILE A 146 11.20 -11.07 -4.85
N TYR A 147 10.47 -9.98 -4.72
CA TYR A 147 10.05 -9.47 -3.42
C TYR A 147 8.76 -8.67 -3.49
N VAL A 148 8.15 -8.47 -2.32
CA VAL A 148 6.91 -7.71 -2.18
C VAL A 148 7.22 -6.34 -1.62
N ALA A 149 6.64 -5.29 -2.20
CA ALA A 149 6.80 -3.91 -1.75
C ALA A 149 5.68 -3.01 -2.30
N ASP A 150 5.55 -1.83 -1.73
CA ASP A 150 4.87 -0.71 -2.38
C ASP A 150 5.88 0.02 -3.30
N ILE A 151 5.39 0.56 -4.42
CA ILE A 151 6.19 1.34 -5.38
C ILE A 151 5.67 2.77 -5.42
N GLY A 152 6.52 3.74 -5.09
CA GLY A 152 6.19 5.15 -5.08
C GLY A 152 6.63 5.83 -6.38
N ILE A 153 5.70 6.56 -7.00
CA ILE A 153 5.92 7.32 -8.22
C ILE A 153 5.74 8.81 -7.94
N LYS A 154 6.69 9.62 -8.40
CA LYS A 154 6.66 11.08 -8.35
C LYS A 154 7.27 11.64 -9.63
N GLU A 155 6.59 12.59 -10.27
CA GLU A 155 7.04 13.25 -11.50
C GLU A 155 7.45 12.25 -12.60
N GLY A 156 6.71 11.14 -12.71
CA GLY A 156 6.97 10.07 -13.68
C GLY A 156 8.14 9.14 -13.34
N ASN A 157 8.80 9.31 -12.19
CA ASN A 157 9.94 8.49 -11.75
C ASN A 157 9.57 7.61 -10.56
N ILE A 158 10.21 6.43 -10.47
CA ILE A 158 10.18 5.61 -9.26
C ILE A 158 11.07 6.29 -8.21
N VAL A 159 10.47 6.80 -7.13
CA VAL A 159 11.18 7.51 -6.05
C VAL A 159 11.41 6.67 -4.80
N GLY A 160 10.76 5.52 -4.70
CA GLY A 160 10.99 4.56 -3.64
C GLY A 160 10.33 3.21 -3.91
N ILE A 161 10.93 2.17 -3.34
CA ILE A 161 10.41 0.81 -3.30
C ILE A 161 10.57 0.33 -1.86
N GLY A 162 9.47 0.04 -1.17
CA GLY A 162 9.49 -0.29 0.25
C GLY A 162 8.10 -0.21 0.87
N LYS A 163 8.00 0.25 2.12
CA LYS A 163 6.71 0.46 2.79
C LYS A 163 6.20 1.87 2.52
N ALA A 164 5.03 1.97 1.89
CA ALA A 164 4.31 3.24 1.76
C ALA A 164 3.35 3.45 2.94
N GLY A 165 2.77 4.65 3.02
CA GLY A 165 1.65 4.95 3.89
C GLY A 165 1.79 6.26 4.64
N ASN A 166 1.31 6.28 5.88
CA ASN A 166 1.33 7.46 6.73
C ASN A 166 2.29 7.29 7.92
N PRO A 167 3.43 8.02 7.95
CA PRO A 167 4.40 7.90 9.04
C PRO A 167 3.87 8.41 10.40
N ASP A 168 2.70 9.07 10.43
CA ASP A 168 2.09 9.54 11.66
C ASP A 168 1.47 8.41 12.47
N ILE A 169 1.04 7.33 11.82
CA ILE A 169 0.36 6.20 12.47
C ILE A 169 0.93 4.81 12.12
N MET A 170 1.77 4.71 11.09
CA MET A 170 2.40 3.46 10.64
C MET A 170 3.90 3.50 10.92
N GLU A 171 4.43 2.41 11.45
CA GLU A 171 5.89 2.26 11.62
C GLU A 171 6.55 1.84 10.30
N GLY A 172 7.83 2.20 10.12
CA GLY A 172 8.62 1.71 9.00
C GLY A 172 8.30 2.28 7.62
N VAL A 173 7.43 3.30 7.51
CA VAL A 173 7.19 4.00 6.24
C VAL A 173 8.51 4.53 5.68
N SER A 174 8.87 4.06 4.50
CA SER A 174 10.15 4.37 3.85
C SER A 174 10.27 5.86 3.51
N PRO A 175 11.49 6.41 3.43
CA PRO A 175 11.71 7.77 2.93
C PRO A 175 11.08 7.96 1.54
N ASN A 176 10.47 9.12 1.31
CA ASN A 176 9.79 9.49 0.07
C ASN A 176 8.58 8.60 -0.31
N MET A 177 8.04 7.82 0.62
CA MET A 177 6.91 6.90 0.36
C MET A 177 5.62 7.32 1.08
N ILE A 178 5.45 8.62 1.33
CA ILE A 178 4.26 9.15 2.00
C ILE A 178 3.08 9.15 1.02
N VAL A 179 2.00 8.50 1.41
CA VAL A 179 0.71 8.59 0.72
C VAL A 179 -0.08 9.75 1.33
N GLY A 180 -0.50 10.71 0.52
CA GLY A 180 -1.27 11.87 0.98
C GLY A 180 -2.46 12.18 0.09
N ALA A 181 -3.09 13.34 0.31
CA ALA A 181 -4.29 13.74 -0.43
C ALA A 181 -4.09 13.91 -1.95
N GLY A 182 -2.84 14.13 -2.40
CA GLY A 182 -2.48 14.24 -3.81
C GLY A 182 -2.03 12.93 -4.46
N THR A 183 -2.08 11.80 -3.74
CA THR A 183 -1.59 10.51 -4.21
C THR A 183 -2.72 9.67 -4.78
N ASP A 184 -2.58 9.24 -6.04
CA ASP A 184 -3.45 8.22 -6.63
C ASP A 184 -2.96 6.80 -6.27
N VAL A 185 -3.84 5.80 -6.38
CA VAL A 185 -3.54 4.42 -5.97
C VAL A 185 -3.81 3.42 -7.08
N ILE A 186 -2.80 2.59 -7.36
CA ILE A 186 -2.91 1.40 -8.21
C ILE A 186 -2.78 0.17 -7.31
N SER A 187 -3.82 -0.68 -7.30
CA SER A 187 -3.79 -1.95 -6.56
C SER A 187 -2.85 -2.96 -7.21
N GLY A 188 -1.67 -3.15 -6.63
CA GLY A 188 -0.70 -4.18 -7.04
C GLY A 188 -0.95 -5.54 -6.38
N GLU A 189 -1.80 -5.62 -5.35
CA GLU A 189 -2.09 -6.88 -4.67
C GLU A 189 -2.56 -7.97 -5.66
N ARG A 190 -1.92 -9.14 -5.59
CA ARG A 190 -2.14 -10.31 -6.46
C ARG A 190 -1.71 -10.13 -7.92
N ASN A 191 -1.00 -9.05 -8.25
CA ASN A 191 -0.36 -8.86 -9.56
C ASN A 191 1.15 -9.00 -9.45
N ILE A 192 1.77 -9.44 -10.56
CA ILE A 192 3.22 -9.38 -10.74
C ILE A 192 3.56 -8.08 -11.45
N ILE A 193 4.55 -7.36 -10.95
CA ILE A 193 5.06 -6.13 -11.55
C ILE A 193 6.49 -6.35 -12.01
N THR A 194 6.78 -5.94 -13.24
CA THR A 194 8.11 -5.99 -13.85
C THR A 194 8.48 -4.63 -14.39
N ALA A 195 9.76 -4.42 -14.69
CA ALA A 195 10.15 -3.37 -15.62
C ALA A 195 9.48 -3.60 -16.99
N GLY A 196 9.29 -2.52 -17.76
CA GLY A 196 8.87 -2.65 -19.15
C GLY A 196 9.97 -3.26 -20.02
N GLY A 197 9.57 -4.04 -21.01
CA GLY A 197 10.48 -4.70 -21.94
C GLY A 197 11.29 -3.70 -22.75
N VAL A 198 12.56 -4.03 -23.00
CA VAL A 198 13.45 -3.29 -23.88
C VAL A 198 13.82 -4.17 -25.05
N ASP A 199 13.29 -3.85 -26.23
CA ASP A 199 13.68 -4.52 -27.48
C ASP A 199 14.78 -3.72 -28.17
N THR A 200 15.91 -4.37 -28.41
CA THR A 200 17.12 -3.73 -28.95
C THR A 200 17.36 -4.02 -30.42
N HIS A 201 16.48 -4.78 -31.08
CA HIS A 201 16.63 -5.20 -32.47
C HIS A 201 15.33 -5.03 -33.25
N ILE A 202 14.81 -3.80 -33.26
CA ILE A 202 13.59 -3.47 -34.00
C ILE A 202 13.92 -3.04 -35.43
N HIS A 203 13.13 -3.55 -36.38
CA HIS A 203 13.08 -3.05 -37.74
C HIS A 203 11.86 -2.14 -37.90
N PHE A 204 12.06 -0.83 -38.09
CA PHE A 204 10.95 0.14 -38.18
C PHE A 204 10.22 0.08 -39.54
N ILE A 205 9.51 -1.03 -39.79
CA ILE A 205 8.78 -1.34 -41.02
C ILE A 205 7.44 -0.60 -41.10
N ALA A 206 6.66 -0.62 -40.02
CA ALA A 206 5.32 -0.05 -39.98
C ALA A 206 5.01 0.50 -38.57
N PRO A 207 4.20 1.56 -38.44
CA PRO A 207 3.87 2.15 -37.13
C PRO A 207 3.07 1.22 -36.22
N GLU A 208 2.27 0.31 -36.77
CA GLU A 208 1.39 -0.61 -36.02
C GLU A 208 2.17 -1.54 -35.07
N GLN A 209 3.44 -1.81 -35.36
CA GLN A 209 4.28 -2.61 -34.46
C GLN A 209 4.49 -1.96 -33.09
N VAL A 210 4.35 -0.62 -33.00
CA VAL A 210 4.46 0.10 -31.72
C VAL A 210 3.30 -0.28 -30.80
N ASP A 211 2.10 -0.41 -31.34
CA ASP A 211 0.92 -0.83 -30.57
C ASP A 211 1.08 -2.29 -30.09
N GLU A 212 1.60 -3.18 -30.95
CA GLU A 212 1.87 -4.57 -30.59
C GLU A 212 2.99 -4.69 -29.54
N ALA A 213 4.05 -3.88 -29.68
CA ALA A 213 5.12 -3.81 -28.69
C ALA A 213 4.58 -3.36 -27.34
N LEU A 214 3.81 -2.28 -27.29
CA LEU A 214 3.23 -1.78 -26.04
C LEU A 214 2.24 -2.78 -25.42
N ALA A 215 1.39 -3.41 -26.23
CA ALA A 215 0.41 -4.40 -25.78
C ALA A 215 1.06 -5.67 -25.20
N SER A 216 2.27 -6.02 -25.66
CA SER A 216 3.08 -7.13 -25.13
C SER A 216 3.98 -6.74 -23.95
N GLY A 217 3.96 -5.46 -23.54
CA GLY A 217 4.71 -4.96 -22.39
C GLY A 217 6.09 -4.39 -22.71
N ILE A 218 6.44 -4.18 -23.98
CA ILE A 218 7.65 -3.46 -24.41
C ILE A 218 7.40 -1.96 -24.30
N THR A 219 8.24 -1.26 -23.54
CA THR A 219 8.15 0.19 -23.35
C THR A 219 9.32 0.95 -23.98
N THR A 220 10.34 0.24 -24.46
CA THR A 220 11.51 0.82 -25.14
C THR A 220 11.86 0.01 -26.38
N MET A 221 12.00 0.69 -27.51
CA MET A 221 12.36 0.11 -28.81
C MET A 221 13.62 0.79 -29.34
N LEU A 222 14.68 0.02 -29.59
CA LEU A 222 15.90 0.47 -30.25
C LEU A 222 16.07 -0.32 -31.55
N GLY A 223 16.41 0.39 -32.63
CA GLY A 223 16.40 -0.20 -33.96
C GLY A 223 16.67 0.80 -35.07
N GLY A 224 16.31 0.41 -36.30
CA GLY A 224 16.45 1.25 -37.49
C GLY A 224 15.43 0.87 -38.56
N GLY A 225 15.19 1.77 -39.50
CA GLY A 225 14.23 1.54 -40.59
C GLY A 225 13.60 2.85 -41.06
N THR A 226 13.13 2.86 -42.31
CA THR A 226 12.46 4.03 -42.92
C THR A 226 11.09 3.66 -43.47
N GLY A 227 10.45 2.66 -42.89
CA GLY A 227 9.21 2.06 -43.39
C GLY A 227 9.45 0.82 -44.26
N PRO A 228 8.51 0.44 -45.14
CA PRO A 228 8.49 -0.85 -45.83
C PRO A 228 9.45 -0.95 -47.04
N SER A 229 10.63 -0.32 -46.94
CA SER A 229 11.67 -0.41 -47.96
C SER A 229 12.43 -1.74 -47.86
N THR A 230 12.95 -2.27 -48.97
CA THR A 230 13.74 -3.53 -48.98
C THR A 230 14.97 -3.50 -48.06
N GLY A 231 15.49 -2.31 -47.74
CA GLY A 231 16.64 -2.16 -46.85
C GLY A 231 16.30 -2.10 -45.36
N THR A 232 15.02 -2.12 -45.01
CA THR A 232 14.51 -2.29 -43.63
C THR A 232 14.22 -3.77 -43.42
#